data_AF-A0A7J3UA27-F1
#
_entry.id   AF-A0A7J3UA27-F1
#
_cell.length_a   1.000
_cell.length_b   1.000
_cell.length_c   1.000
_cell.angle_alpha   90.00
_cell.angle_beta   90.00
_cell.angle_gamma   90.00
#
_symmetry.space_group_name_H-M   'P 1'
#
loop_
_entity.id
_entity.type
_entity.pdbx_description
1 polymer ?
#
loop_
_entity_poly.entity_id
_entity_poly.type
_entity_poly.pdbx_seq_one_letter_code
_entity_poly.pdbx_strand_id
1 'polypeptide(L)'
;IMARSGARGSMLNLSQMAGCVGQQAVRGERISRGYMNRTLPHFKKGDLGAEARGFVASNYKKGLTPTEYFFHSMGGREGLVDTAVRTSRSGYMQRRLINALENLKMEDDGTVRTTYGDIIQFNYGEDGVDPAKSIRGKAVDIDNIVSEVL
;
A
#
# COMPACT_ATOMS: atom_id res chain seq x y z
N ILE A 1 -14.28 9.52 -17.44
CA ILE A 1 -13.71 8.55 -18.42
C ILE A 1 -12.42 7.95 -17.88
N MET A 2 -11.32 8.72 -17.73
CA MET A 2 -10.01 8.21 -17.25
C MET A 2 -10.09 7.35 -15.97
N ALA A 3 -10.76 7.83 -14.92
CA ALA A 3 -10.88 7.08 -13.66
C ALA A 3 -11.65 5.75 -13.78
N ARG A 4 -12.58 5.62 -14.75
CA ARG A 4 -13.34 4.37 -14.99
C ARG A 4 -12.60 3.42 -15.92
N SER A 5 -11.78 3.95 -16.82
CA SER A 5 -11.00 3.16 -17.78
C SER A 5 -9.71 2.58 -17.18
N GLY A 6 -9.41 2.86 -15.91
CA GLY A 6 -8.15 2.46 -15.27
C GLY A 6 -6.93 3.29 -15.72
N ALA A 7 -7.14 4.31 -16.56
CA ALA A 7 -6.12 5.32 -16.82
C ALA A 7 -5.95 6.22 -15.58
N ARG A 8 -4.91 7.07 -15.56
CA ARG A 8 -4.56 7.91 -14.41
C ARG A 8 -5.78 8.56 -13.73
N GLY A 9 -5.99 8.21 -12.46
CA GLY A 9 -7.06 8.73 -11.61
C GLY A 9 -7.84 7.62 -10.93
N SER A 10 -8.32 7.88 -9.71
CA SER A 10 -9.15 6.95 -8.94
C SER A 10 -10.50 7.59 -8.60
N MET A 11 -11.52 6.77 -8.33
CA MET A 11 -12.82 7.25 -7.85
C MET A 11 -12.71 7.98 -6.51
N LEU A 12 -11.75 7.59 -5.66
CA LEU A 12 -11.43 8.29 -4.42
C LEU A 12 -10.95 9.72 -4.71
N ASN A 13 -9.96 9.89 -5.60
CA ASN A 13 -9.43 11.20 -5.94
C ASN A 13 -10.51 12.08 -6.60
N LEU A 14 -11.39 11.49 -7.43
CA LEU A 14 -12.52 12.20 -8.02
C LEU A 14 -13.50 12.70 -6.94
N SER A 15 -13.76 11.87 -5.92
CA SER A 15 -14.60 12.23 -4.77
C SER A 15 -13.98 13.37 -3.96
N GLN A 16 -12.66 13.40 -3.80
CA GLN A 16 -11.97 14.51 -3.14
C GLN A 16 -11.96 15.81 -3.95
N MET A 17 -11.91 15.71 -5.28
CA MET A 17 -11.96 16.87 -6.18
C MET A 17 -13.35 17.52 -6.24
N ALA A 18 -14.43 16.72 -6.24
CA ALA A 18 -15.79 17.21 -6.48
C ALA A 18 -16.74 17.12 -5.28
N GLY A 19 -16.53 16.15 -4.37
CA GLY A 19 -17.35 15.91 -3.18
C GLY A 19 -16.79 16.60 -1.95
N CYS A 20 -15.94 15.92 -1.20
CA CYS A 20 -15.18 16.44 -0.06
C CYS A 20 -13.86 15.67 0.12
N VAL A 21 -12.85 16.28 0.74
CA VAL A 21 -11.58 15.59 1.02
C VAL A 21 -11.76 14.49 2.09
N GLY A 22 -12.61 14.75 3.09
CA GLY A 22 -12.96 13.81 4.15
C GLY A 22 -12.06 13.89 5.40
N GLN A 23 -12.14 12.86 6.24
CA GLN A 23 -11.43 12.81 7.53
C GLN A 23 -9.91 12.71 7.33
N GLN A 24 -9.18 13.63 7.95
CA GLN A 24 -7.72 13.55 8.06
C GLN A 24 -7.34 12.76 9.32
N ALA A 25 -6.39 11.86 9.21
CA ALA A 25 -5.87 11.07 10.33
C ALA A 25 -4.36 11.24 10.41
N VAL A 26 -3.82 11.04 11.61
CA VAL A 26 -2.38 10.93 11.85
C VAL A 26 -2.13 9.71 12.72
N ARG A 27 -1.35 8.75 12.24
CA ARG A 27 -1.03 7.48 12.94
C ARG A 27 -2.27 6.67 13.33
N GLY A 28 -3.26 6.62 12.44
CA GLY A 28 -4.49 5.83 12.61
C GLY A 28 -5.56 6.48 13.49
N GLU A 29 -5.30 7.65 14.09
CA GLU A 29 -6.27 8.37 14.92
C GLU A 29 -6.72 9.68 14.27
N ARG A 30 -7.90 10.18 14.65
CA ARG A 30 -8.35 11.53 14.30
C ARG A 30 -7.37 12.55 14.90
N ILE A 31 -7.20 13.67 14.21
CA ILE A 31 -6.26 14.71 14.65
C ILE A 31 -6.67 15.21 16.04
N SER A 32 -5.78 15.00 17.00
CA SER A 32 -5.97 15.32 18.42
C SER A 32 -4.84 16.16 19.00
N ARG A 33 -3.63 16.04 18.43
CA ARG A 33 -2.43 16.75 18.86
C ARG A 33 -2.55 18.24 18.52
N GLY A 34 -2.30 19.10 19.50
CA GLY A 34 -2.46 20.54 19.38
C GLY A 34 -2.32 21.24 20.74
N TYR A 35 -3.17 22.25 20.97
CA TYR A 35 -3.26 22.96 22.25
C TYR A 35 -3.93 22.10 23.35
N MET A 36 -3.83 22.55 24.61
CA MET A 36 -4.52 21.90 25.72
C MET A 36 -6.05 21.86 25.48
N ASN A 37 -6.61 20.66 25.42
CA ASN A 37 -8.02 20.36 25.16
C ASN A 37 -8.57 20.86 23.81
N ARG A 38 -7.74 21.10 22.78
CA ARG A 38 -8.21 21.43 21.42
C ARG A 38 -7.08 21.32 20.38
N THR A 39 -7.40 21.02 19.14
CA THR A 39 -6.42 20.93 18.05
C THR A 39 -5.88 22.30 17.64
N LEU A 40 -6.77 23.25 17.32
CA LEU A 40 -6.45 24.61 16.86
C LEU A 40 -7.06 25.66 17.81
N PRO A 41 -6.50 26.89 17.87
CA PRO A 41 -6.99 27.94 18.77
C PRO A 41 -8.36 28.48 18.35
N HIS A 42 -8.80 28.19 17.13
CA HIS A 42 -10.09 28.56 16.54
C HIS A 42 -11.27 27.74 17.10
N PHE A 43 -11.01 26.59 17.73
CA PHE A 43 -12.06 25.74 18.32
C PHE A 43 -12.19 25.97 19.83
N LYS A 44 -13.38 25.68 20.35
CA LYS A 44 -13.64 25.69 21.79
C LYS A 44 -12.84 24.59 22.48
N LYS A 45 -12.44 24.82 23.73
CA LYS A 45 -11.80 23.78 24.55
C LYS A 45 -12.79 22.63 24.78
N GLY A 46 -12.35 21.40 24.59
CA GLY A 46 -13.14 20.18 24.72
C GLY A 46 -13.95 19.79 23.49
N ASP A 47 -13.87 20.53 22.38
CA ASP A 47 -14.65 20.25 21.18
C ASP A 47 -14.21 18.93 20.49
N LEU A 48 -15.17 18.01 20.33
CA LEU A 48 -14.99 16.70 19.69
C LEU A 48 -15.68 16.62 18.32
N GLY A 49 -16.21 17.74 17.82
CA GLY A 49 -16.92 17.82 16.55
C GLY A 49 -16.11 17.35 15.35
N ALA A 50 -16.81 17.17 14.21
CA ALA A 50 -16.21 16.71 12.96
C ALA A 50 -15.01 17.60 12.54
N GLU A 51 -15.27 18.91 12.40
CA GLU A 51 -14.29 19.91 11.97
C GLU A 51 -13.15 20.09 12.98
N ALA A 52 -13.46 20.14 14.28
CA ALA A 52 -12.48 20.32 15.35
C ALA A 52 -11.45 19.20 15.41
N ARG A 53 -11.80 18.02 14.90
CA ARG A 53 -10.94 16.82 14.87
C ARG A 53 -10.54 16.43 13.46
N GLY A 54 -10.45 17.41 12.55
CA GLY A 54 -9.78 17.26 11.25
C GLY A 54 -10.61 16.67 10.13
N PHE A 55 -11.95 16.81 10.17
CA PHE A 55 -12.78 16.52 9.00
C PHE A 55 -12.77 17.70 8.02
N VAL A 56 -12.45 17.43 6.76
CA VAL A 56 -12.41 18.44 5.68
C VAL A 56 -13.64 18.25 4.80
N ALA A 57 -14.61 19.15 4.94
CA ALA A 57 -15.88 19.10 4.22
C ALA A 57 -15.77 19.73 2.83
N SER A 58 -14.85 20.68 2.64
CA SER A 58 -14.58 21.28 1.34
C SER A 58 -13.91 20.28 0.37
N ASN A 59 -14.09 20.51 -0.92
CA ASN A 59 -13.38 19.81 -1.99
C ASN A 59 -12.32 20.70 -2.64
N TYR A 60 -11.40 20.10 -3.39
CA TYR A 60 -10.31 20.84 -4.02
C TYR A 60 -10.78 21.86 -5.07
N LYS A 61 -11.94 21.65 -5.71
CA LYS A 61 -12.49 22.60 -6.68
C LYS A 61 -12.98 23.89 -6.00
N LYS A 62 -13.66 23.77 -4.86
CA LYS A 62 -14.17 24.90 -4.08
C LYS A 62 -13.06 25.63 -3.31
N GLY A 63 -12.02 24.90 -2.94
CA GLY A 63 -10.92 25.39 -2.11
C GLY A 63 -11.14 25.10 -0.62
N LEU A 64 -10.04 25.00 0.11
CA LEU A 64 -10.03 24.66 1.54
C LEU A 64 -10.03 25.94 2.40
N THR A 65 -10.75 25.92 3.51
CA THR A 65 -10.61 26.95 4.55
C THR A 65 -9.23 26.87 5.23
N PRO A 66 -8.76 27.92 5.93
CA PRO A 66 -7.45 27.90 6.58
C PRO A 66 -7.25 26.74 7.57
N THR A 67 -8.29 26.37 8.34
CA THR A 67 -8.26 25.24 9.27
C THR A 67 -8.20 23.91 8.53
N GLU A 68 -9.00 23.73 7.49
CA GLU A 68 -9.00 22.54 6.64
C GLU A 68 -7.65 22.34 5.93
N TYR A 69 -7.06 23.41 5.39
CA TYR A 69 -5.75 23.35 4.74
C TYR A 69 -4.65 22.90 5.72
N PHE A 70 -4.69 23.40 6.96
CA PHE A 70 -3.73 23.01 7.98
C PHE A 70 -3.92 21.55 8.41
N PHE A 71 -5.16 21.09 8.60
CA PHE A 71 -5.44 19.67 8.86
C PHE A 71 -5.01 18.75 7.72
N HIS A 72 -5.25 19.17 6.47
CA HIS A 72 -4.83 18.42 5.30
C HIS A 72 -3.30 18.29 5.23
N SER A 73 -2.58 19.35 5.59
CA SER A 73 -1.11 19.35 5.65
C SER A 73 -0.58 18.42 6.75
N MET A 74 -1.27 18.27 7.88
CA MET A 74 -0.91 17.29 8.91
C MET A 74 -1.01 15.85 8.39
N GLY A 75 -2.11 15.50 7.71
CA GLY A 75 -2.28 14.19 7.10
C GLY A 75 -1.26 13.92 5.98
N GLY A 76 -0.99 14.92 5.14
CA GLY A 76 0.01 14.83 4.07
C GLY A 76 1.43 14.53 4.60
N ARG A 77 1.80 15.08 5.77
CA ARG A 77 3.10 14.81 6.40
C ARG A 77 3.27 13.34 6.79
N GLU A 78 2.21 12.65 7.21
CA GLU A 78 2.28 11.22 7.53
C GLU A 78 2.71 10.40 6.31
N GLY A 79 2.07 10.63 5.16
CA GLY A 79 2.40 9.94 3.91
C GLY A 79 3.85 10.13 3.49
N LEU A 80 4.38 11.35 3.61
CA LEU A 80 5.79 11.65 3.29
C LEU A 80 6.76 10.92 4.21
N VAL A 81 6.50 10.95 5.52
CA VAL A 81 7.37 10.31 6.51
C VAL A 81 7.31 8.79 6.39
N ASP A 82 6.12 8.21 6.26
CA ASP A 82 5.94 6.76 6.18
C ASP A 82 6.63 6.18 4.93
N THR A 83 6.44 6.85 3.78
CA THR A 83 7.11 6.47 2.53
C THR A 83 8.63 6.52 2.67
N ALA A 84 9.17 7.57 3.29
CA ALA A 84 10.61 7.72 3.50
C ALA A 84 11.19 6.65 4.44
N VAL A 85 10.47 6.27 5.49
CA VAL A 85 10.94 5.28 6.48
C VAL A 85 10.87 3.85 5.93
N ARG A 86 9.83 3.52 5.15
CA ARG A 86 9.60 2.15 4.67
C ARG A 86 10.75 1.60 3.82
N THR A 87 11.37 2.43 2.98
CA THR A 87 12.46 2.04 2.08
C THR A 87 13.63 1.40 2.83
N SER A 88 14.01 1.97 3.98
CA SER A 88 15.15 1.46 4.76
C SER A 88 14.90 0.04 5.29
N ARG A 89 13.68 -0.23 5.76
CA ARG A 89 13.30 -1.53 6.33
C ARG A 89 13.13 -2.58 5.25
N SER A 90 12.43 -2.25 4.16
CA SER A 90 12.23 -3.18 3.04
C SER A 90 13.54 -3.57 2.39
N GLY A 91 14.42 -2.60 2.13
CA GLY A 91 15.74 -2.85 1.54
C GLY A 91 16.64 -3.71 2.44
N TYR A 92 16.65 -3.45 3.75
CA TYR A 92 17.44 -4.27 4.67
C TYR A 92 16.92 -5.70 4.80
N MET A 93 15.59 -5.89 4.89
CA MET A 93 14.97 -7.21 4.88
C MET A 93 15.32 -7.97 3.59
N GLN A 94 15.17 -7.32 2.43
CA GLN A 94 15.52 -7.90 1.14
C GLN A 94 17.00 -8.33 1.11
N ARG A 95 17.93 -7.46 1.53
CA ARG A 95 19.37 -7.79 1.56
C ARG A 95 19.66 -9.02 2.43
N ARG A 96 19.02 -9.12 3.60
CA ARG A 96 19.20 -10.29 4.48
C ARG A 96 18.71 -11.57 3.84
N LEU A 97 17.56 -11.53 3.17
CA LEU A 97 16.99 -12.70 2.49
C LEU A 97 17.80 -13.11 1.26
N ILE A 98 18.25 -12.15 0.46
CA ILE A 98 19.13 -12.41 -0.71
C ILE A 98 20.39 -13.13 -0.25
N ASN A 99 21.11 -12.59 0.72
CA ASN A 99 22.34 -13.20 1.21
C ASN A 99 22.12 -14.57 1.87
N ALA A 100 20.92 -14.84 2.39
CA ALA A 100 20.60 -16.14 2.98
C ALA A 100 20.24 -17.20 1.93
N LEU A 101 19.68 -16.79 0.79
CA LEU A 101 19.12 -17.69 -0.23
C LEU A 101 19.96 -17.74 -1.53
N GLU A 102 21.01 -16.93 -1.66
CA GLU A 102 21.82 -16.83 -2.89
C GLU A 102 22.49 -18.13 -3.32
N ASN A 103 22.73 -19.05 -2.37
CA ASN A 103 23.38 -20.34 -2.62
C ASN A 103 22.40 -21.45 -3.00
N LEU A 104 21.10 -21.15 -3.12
CA LEU A 104 20.10 -22.14 -3.52
C LEU A 104 20.04 -22.25 -5.04
N LYS A 105 20.15 -23.48 -5.55
CA LYS A 105 19.96 -23.79 -6.97
C LYS A 105 19.10 -25.04 -7.14
N MET A 106 18.44 -25.11 -8.29
CA MET A 106 17.75 -26.31 -8.73
C MET A 106 18.75 -27.22 -9.44
N GLU A 107 18.78 -28.49 -9.07
CA GLU A 107 19.54 -29.52 -9.79
C GLU A 107 18.68 -30.18 -10.88
N ASP A 108 19.32 -30.93 -11.78
CA ASP A 108 18.64 -31.59 -12.91
C ASP A 108 17.56 -32.61 -12.49
N ASP A 109 17.59 -33.07 -11.24
CA ASP A 109 16.59 -33.99 -10.66
C ASP A 109 15.35 -33.27 -10.10
N GLY A 110 15.26 -31.94 -10.23
CA GLY A 110 14.15 -31.12 -9.73
C GLY A 110 14.22 -30.77 -8.24
N THR A 111 15.27 -31.20 -7.54
CA THR A 111 15.51 -30.84 -6.14
C THR A 111 16.15 -29.45 -6.04
N VAL A 112 15.87 -28.73 -4.95
CA VAL A 112 16.56 -27.47 -4.61
C VAL A 112 17.60 -27.76 -3.55
N ARG A 113 18.86 -27.46 -3.87
CA ARG A 113 20.00 -27.75 -3.00
C ARG A 113 20.84 -26.52 -2.72
N THR A 114 21.55 -26.54 -1.60
CA THR A 114 22.62 -25.59 -1.33
C THR A 114 23.86 -25.94 -2.17
N THR A 115 24.77 -24.98 -2.35
CA THR A 115 26.09 -25.23 -2.96
C THR A 115 26.91 -26.32 -2.25
N TYR A 116 26.61 -26.61 -0.97
CA TYR A 116 27.27 -27.66 -0.17
C TYR A 116 26.67 -29.06 -0.39
N GLY A 117 25.56 -29.18 -1.13
CA GLY A 117 24.89 -30.44 -1.42
C GLY A 117 23.73 -30.79 -0.49
N ASP A 118 23.37 -29.93 0.47
CA ASP A 118 22.23 -30.14 1.35
C ASP A 118 20.91 -29.96 0.58
N ILE A 119 19.98 -30.90 0.71
CA ILE A 119 18.65 -30.82 0.08
C ILE A 119 17.73 -29.95 0.93
N ILE A 120 17.21 -28.87 0.33
CA ILE A 120 16.28 -27.93 0.97
C ILE A 120 14.83 -28.22 0.55
N GLN A 121 14.60 -28.55 -0.72
CA GLN A 121 13.30 -29.02 -1.22
C GLN A 121 13.49 -30.24 -2.12
N PHE A 122 12.65 -31.26 -1.96
CA PHE A 122 12.65 -32.46 -2.80
C PHE A 122 12.01 -32.23 -4.17
N ASN A 123 11.07 -31.29 -4.27
CA ASN A 123 10.50 -30.84 -5.53
C ASN A 123 10.38 -29.31 -5.48
N TYR A 124 10.95 -28.60 -6.46
CA TYR A 124 10.87 -27.15 -6.53
C TYR A 124 9.41 -26.69 -6.51
N GLY A 125 9.06 -25.77 -5.59
CA GLY A 125 7.71 -25.20 -5.56
C GLY A 125 6.57 -26.21 -5.35
N GLU A 126 6.86 -27.43 -4.90
CA GLU A 126 5.94 -28.58 -4.78
C GLU A 126 5.40 -29.16 -6.09
N ASP A 127 5.30 -28.36 -7.16
CA ASP A 127 4.79 -28.75 -8.48
C ASP A 127 5.82 -28.69 -9.62
N GLY A 128 7.03 -28.21 -9.34
CA GLY A 128 8.11 -28.06 -10.32
C GLY A 128 7.90 -26.91 -11.32
N VAL A 129 6.91 -26.04 -11.10
CA VAL A 129 6.54 -25.00 -12.08
C VAL A 129 7.19 -23.67 -11.72
N ASP A 130 7.92 -23.11 -12.69
CA ASP A 130 8.43 -21.75 -12.61
C ASP A 130 7.26 -20.73 -12.56
N PRO A 131 7.13 -19.92 -11.51
CA PRO A 131 6.09 -18.91 -11.40
C PRO A 131 6.04 -17.95 -12.60
N ALA A 132 7.17 -17.68 -13.26
CA ALA A 132 7.22 -16.83 -14.46
C ALA A 132 6.59 -17.47 -15.71
N LYS A 133 6.49 -18.80 -15.73
CA LYS A 133 5.84 -19.59 -16.80
C LYS A 133 4.42 -20.03 -16.42
N SER A 134 4.05 -19.89 -15.14
CA SER A 134 2.72 -20.19 -14.64
C SER A 134 1.69 -19.13 -15.09
N ILE A 135 0.42 -19.54 -15.17
CA ILE A 135 -0.69 -18.61 -15.42
C ILE A 135 -1.30 -18.25 -14.07
N ARG A 136 -0.96 -17.07 -13.55
CA ARG A 136 -1.46 -16.55 -12.25
C ARG A 136 -1.23 -17.54 -11.09
N GLY A 137 -0.10 -18.26 -11.09
CA GLY A 137 0.22 -19.25 -10.06
C GLY A 137 -0.43 -20.62 -10.25
N LYS A 138 -1.19 -20.84 -11.33
CA LYS A 138 -1.60 -22.19 -11.74
C LYS A 138 -0.53 -22.83 -12.61
N ALA A 139 -0.19 -24.08 -12.30
CA ALA A 139 0.69 -24.92 -13.11
C ALA A 139 0.19 -25.06 -14.56
N VAL A 140 -1.11 -25.33 -14.71
CA VAL A 140 -1.78 -25.49 -16.01
C VAL A 140 -3.17 -24.84 -15.92
N ASP A 141 -3.51 -23.96 -16.88
CA ASP A 141 -4.84 -23.35 -16.96
C ASP A 141 -5.74 -24.14 -17.92
N ILE A 142 -6.36 -25.19 -17.38
CA ILE A 142 -7.19 -26.14 -18.14
C ILE A 142 -8.35 -25.42 -18.84
N ASP A 143 -8.97 -24.44 -18.19
CA ASP A 143 -10.12 -23.71 -18.74
C ASP A 143 -9.73 -22.96 -20.03
N ASN A 144 -8.57 -22.29 -20.02
CA ASN A 144 -8.09 -21.59 -21.19
C ASN A 144 -7.73 -22.56 -22.32
N ILE A 145 -7.03 -23.67 -21.99
CA ILE A 145 -6.65 -24.69 -22.98
C ILE A 145 -7.90 -25.31 -23.63
N VAL A 146 -8.91 -25.65 -22.83
CA VAL A 146 -10.17 -26.21 -23.36
C VAL A 146 -10.89 -25.18 -24.23
N SER A 147 -10.85 -23.90 -23.87
CA SER A 147 -11.46 -22.82 -24.68
C SER A 147 -10.70 -22.47 -25.97
N GLU A 148 -9.40 -22.76 -26.05
CA GLU A 148 -8.61 -22.56 -27.28
C GLU A 148 -8.79 -23.72 -28.27
N VAL A 149 -9.10 -24.92 -27.77
CA VAL A 149 -9.22 -26.15 -28.57
C VAL A 149 -10.65 -26.39 -29.09
N LEU A 150 -11.68 -25.88 -28.40
CA LEU A 150 -13.09 -25.92 -28.82
C LEU A 150 -13.51 -24.68 -29.60
#